data_AF-A0A350QFG4-F1
#
_entry.id   AF-A0A350QFG4-F1
#
_cell.length_a   1.000
_cell.length_b   1.000
_cell.length_c   1.000
_cell.angle_alpha   90.00
_cell.angle_beta   90.00
_cell.angle_gamma   90.00
#
_symmetry.space_group_name_H-M   'P 1'
#
loop_
_entity.id
_entity.type
_entity.pdbx_description
1 polymer ?
#
loop_
_entity_poly.entity_id
_entity_poly.type
_entity_poly.pdbx_seq_one_letter_code
_entity_poly.pdbx_strand_id
1 'polypeptide(L)' 'EKDRRTLCVSSQVGCALDCTFCSTAQQGFNRNLSVSEIIGQVWRVAQIIGSYGDT' A
#
# COMPACT_ATOMS: atom_id res chain seq x y z
N GLU A 1 -5.65 22.43 4.85
CA GLU A 1 -5.17 21.02 4.93
C GLU A 1 -6.16 20.05 5.59
N LYS A 2 -7.43 20.42 5.81
CA LYS A 2 -8.42 19.56 6.50
C LYS A 2 -9.12 18.54 5.58
N ASP A 3 -8.99 18.69 4.26
CA ASP A 3 -9.75 17.89 3.28
C ASP A 3 -8.91 16.80 2.59
N ARG A 4 -7.69 16.54 3.07
CA ARG A 4 -6.83 15.50 2.48
C ARG A 4 -7.24 14.13 3.01
N ARG A 5 -7.40 13.17 2.09
CA ARG A 5 -7.42 11.74 2.39
C ARG A 5 -6.14 11.12 1.83
N THR A 6 -5.29 10.57 2.70
CA THR A 6 -4.01 9.96 2.32
C THR A 6 -4.07 8.45 2.49
N LEU A 7 -3.64 7.72 1.48
CA LEU A 7 -3.50 6.26 1.52
C LEU A 7 -2.02 5.90 1.36
N CYS A 8 -1.49 5.12 2.30
CA CYS A 8 -0.18 4.48 2.14
C CYS A 8 -0.36 3.19 1.33
N VAL A 9 0.49 3.00 0.32
CA VAL A 9 0.43 1.85 -0.59
C VAL A 9 1.75 1.07 -0.47
N SER A 10 1.65 -0.26 -0.35
CA SER A 10 2.79 -1.16 -0.37
C SER A 10 3.28 -1.43 -1.80
N SER A 11 4.59 -1.65 -1.95
CA SER A 11 5.23 -1.94 -3.24
C SER A 11 5.83 -3.34 -3.35
N GLN A 12 6.03 -4.02 -2.22
CA GLN A 12 6.67 -5.33 -2.12
C GLN A 12 5.98 -6.15 -1.02
N VAL A 13 6.13 -7.48 -1.09
CA VAL A 13 5.84 -8.38 0.03
C VAL A 13 7.16 -8.62 0.75
N GLY A 14 7.29 -8.04 1.95
CA GLY A 14 8.56 -7.96 2.66
C GLY A 14 9.49 -6.88 2.09
N CYS A 15 10.72 -6.78 2.60
CA CYS A 15 11.70 -5.78 2.17
C CYS A 15 13.15 -6.31 2.32
N ALA A 16 14.00 -6.08 1.32
CA ALA A 16 15.38 -6.58 1.29
C ALA A 16 16.42 -5.69 1.98
N LEU A 17 16.04 -4.47 2.39
CA LEU A 17 16.97 -3.44 2.88
C LEU A 17 17.48 -3.65 4.31
N ASP A 18 16.95 -4.64 5.03
CA ASP A 18 17.37 -5.05 6.39
C ASP A 18 17.52 -3.90 7.41
N CYS A 19 16.61 -2.92 7.34
CA CYS A 19 16.62 -1.81 8.29
C CYS A 19 16.25 -2.30 9.69
N THR A 20 17.16 -2.17 10.66
CA THR A 20 17.01 -2.72 12.03
C THR A 20 15.80 -2.20 12.80
N PHE A 21 15.30 -1.01 12.44
CA PHE A 21 14.12 -0.39 13.05
C PHE A 21 12.79 -0.75 12.36
N CYS A 22 12.81 -1.48 11.24
CA CYS A 22 11.64 -1.75 10.42
C CYS A 22 11.13 -3.18 10.62
N SER A 23 9.90 -3.34 11.12
CA SER A 23 9.28 -4.66 11.28
C SER A 23 9.12 -5.42 9.95
N THR A 24 8.88 -4.72 8.84
CA THR A 24 8.80 -5.34 7.51
C THR A 24 10.14 -5.94 7.07
N ALA A 25 11.26 -5.35 7.48
CA ALA A 25 12.59 -5.86 7.15
C ALA A 25 12.88 -7.20 7.87
N GLN A 26 12.40 -7.36 9.11
CA GLN A 26 12.56 -8.61 9.87
C GLN A 26 11.88 -9.83 9.21
N GLN A 27 10.91 -9.60 8.32
CA GLN A 27 10.24 -10.66 7.56
C GLN A 27 11.07 -11.14 6.35
N GLY A 28 12.12 -10.39 5.99
CA GLY A 28 12.89 -10.61 4.76
C GLY A 28 12.13 -10.18 3.50
N PHE A 29 12.75 -10.39 2.34
CA PHE A 29 12.13 -10.12 1.04
C PHE A 29 11.51 -11.39 0.47
N ASN A 30 10.28 -11.28 -0.04
CA ASN A 30 9.60 -12.35 -0.75
C ASN A 30 9.55 -12.07 -2.26
N ARG A 31 8.86 -11.00 -2.66
CA ARG A 31 8.71 -10.61 -4.08
C ARG A 31 8.26 -9.16 -4.25
N ASN A 32 8.40 -8.65 -5.47
CA ASN A 32 7.76 -7.41 -5.88
C ASN A 32 6.25 -7.62 -6.13
N LEU A 33 5.47 -6.56 -5.92
CA LEU A 33 4.08 -6.53 -6.34
C LEU A 33 4.00 -6.24 -7.84
N SER A 34 3.03 -6.86 -8.49
CA SER A 34 2.62 -6.51 -9.84
C SER A 34 1.85 -5.19 -9.86
N VAL A 35 1.73 -4.58 -11.05
CA VAL A 35 1.00 -3.31 -11.22
C VAL A 35 -0.44 -3.42 -10.69
N SER A 36 -1.12 -4.54 -10.96
CA SER A 36 -2.50 -4.78 -10.51
C SER A 36 -2.61 -4.90 -8.98
N GLU A 37 -1.61 -5.45 -8.30
CA GLU A 37 -1.58 -5.52 -6.84
C GLU A 37 -1.33 -4.15 -6.18
N ILE A 38 -0.53 -3.30 -6.82
CA ILE A 38 -0.30 -1.92 -6.34
C ILE A 38 -1.56 -1.08 -6.54
N ILE A 39 -2.09 -0.98 -7.76
CA ILE A 39 -3.30 -0.18 -8.02
C ILE A 39 -4.55 -0.78 -7.37
N GLY A 40 -4.57 -2.10 -7.17
CA GLY A 40 -5.63 -2.82 -6.47
C GLY A 40 -5.81 -2.39 -5.01
N GLN A 41 -4.74 -1.96 -4.32
CA GLN A 41 -4.84 -1.38 -2.97
C GLN A 41 -5.66 -0.09 -2.98
N VAL A 42 -5.36 0.81 -3.93
CA VAL A 42 -6.10 2.08 -4.09
C VAL A 42 -7.54 1.81 -4.48
N TRP A 43 -7.76 0.95 -5.48
CA TRP A 43 -9.10 0.60 -5.95
C TRP A 43 -9.93 -0.02 -4.84
N ARG A 44 -9.38 -1.00 -4.10
CA ARG A 44 -10.09 -1.67 -3.00
C ARG A 44 -10.50 -0.68 -1.92
N VAL A 45 -9.60 0.21 -1.53
CA VAL A 45 -9.88 1.26 -0.55
C VAL A 45 -10.95 2.22 -1.09
N ALA A 46 -10.85 2.67 -2.34
CA ALA A 46 -11.85 3.53 -2.94
C ALA A 46 -13.26 2.91 -2.95
N GLN A 47 -13.37 1.59 -3.17
CA GLN A 47 -14.65 0.87 -3.07
C GLN A 47 -15.19 0.80 -1.64
N ILE A 48 -14.33 0.61 -0.63
CA ILE A 48 -14.75 0.49 0.77
C ILE A 48 -15.17 1.84 1.34
N ILE A 49 -14.41 2.90 1.08
CA ILE A 49 -14.71 4.26 1.59
C ILE A 49 -15.70 5.00 0.65
N GLY A 50 -16.24 4.34 -0.38
CA GLY A 50 -17.19 4.96 -1.31
C GLY A 50 -16.65 6.19 -2.05
N SER A 51 -15.36 6.23 -2.39
CA SER A 51 -14.67 7.44 -2.85
C SER A 51 -14.39 7.47 -4.36
N TYR A 52 -15.21 6.81 -5.16
CA TYR A 52 -15.20 6.97 -6.61
C TYR A 52 -16.58 7.46 -7.07
N GLY A 53 -16.83 8.76 -6.87
CA GLY A 53 -18.07 9.43 -7.29
C GLY A 53 -19.12 9.50 -6.19
N ASP A 54 -19.05 10.56 -5.37
CA ASP A 54 -20.27 11.30 -5.06
C ASP A 54 -20.77 11.86 -6.39
N THR A 55 -21.70 11.15 -7.03
CA THR A 55 -22.67 11.73 -7.97
C THR A 55 -23.90 12.15 -7.19
#